data_AF-A0A2G5ZH13-F1
#
_entry.id   AF-A0A2G5ZH13-F1
#
_cell.length_a   1.000
_cell.length_b   1.000
_cell.length_c   1.000
_cell.angle_alpha   90.00
_cell.angle_beta   90.00
_cell.angle_gamma   90.00
#
_symmetry.space_group_name_H-M   'P 1'
#
loop_
_entity.id
_entity.type
_entity.pdbx_description
1 polymer ?
#
loop_
_entity_poly.entity_id
_entity_poly.type
_entity_poly.pdbx_seq_one_letter_code
_entity_poly.pdbx_strand_id
1 'polypeptide(L)'
;MALTPTDIHNKTFNTKFRGYDEDEVNGFLEQLMKDYENVLKKNEDLEKTVSDNEVKITHFNLIEETMQKSILIAQEAAEDVRKNAIQESKLIISEAEKNADRLVNDALAQARKIALEVEVLKKQSKVFKSRFKMMVEAQLDMINTEDWDDLLKYELDTSSVESVAEQELDIPNVDSLDEELVKKKEEA
;
A
#
# COMPACT_ATOMS: atom_id res chain seq x y z
N MET A 1 -57.25 -25.97 -53.76
CA MET A 1 -58.44 -25.58 -52.99
C MET A 1 -59.68 -26.04 -53.71
N ALA A 2 -60.63 -26.60 -52.97
CA ALA A 2 -61.96 -26.97 -53.45
C ALA A 2 -62.97 -26.08 -52.68
N LEU A 3 -63.61 -25.15 -53.39
CA LEU A 3 -64.73 -24.28 -52.97
C LEU A 3 -64.46 -23.23 -51.87
N THR A 4 -64.89 -21.99 -52.15
CA THR A 4 -65.00 -20.87 -51.18
C THR A 4 -66.43 -20.76 -50.64
N PRO A 5 -66.69 -20.08 -49.50
CA PRO A 5 -68.05 -19.82 -49.01
C PRO A 5 -68.94 -19.16 -50.09
N THR A 6 -68.36 -18.26 -50.89
CA THR A 6 -69.01 -17.60 -52.02
C THR A 6 -69.36 -18.60 -53.14
N ASP A 7 -68.51 -19.60 -53.39
CA ASP A 7 -68.79 -20.66 -54.35
C ASP A 7 -69.91 -21.59 -53.88
N ILE A 8 -70.08 -21.77 -52.57
CA ILE A 8 -71.19 -22.53 -51.97
C ILE A 8 -72.50 -21.74 -52.12
N HIS A 9 -72.48 -20.42 -51.92
CA HIS A 9 -73.65 -19.55 -52.10
C HIS A 9 -74.14 -19.49 -53.55
N ASN A 10 -73.21 -19.38 -54.50
CA ASN A 10 -73.52 -19.23 -55.92
C ASN A 10 -73.82 -20.58 -56.62
N LYS A 11 -73.86 -21.68 -55.87
CA LYS A 11 -74.04 -23.01 -56.44
C LYS A 11 -75.49 -23.27 -56.82
N THR A 12 -75.75 -23.44 -58.12
CA THR A 12 -77.06 -23.86 -58.63
C THR A 12 -77.11 -25.37 -58.88
N PHE A 13 -78.27 -25.97 -58.61
CA PHE A 13 -78.53 -27.40 -58.82
C PHE A 13 -79.63 -27.60 -59.87
N ASN A 14 -79.52 -28.66 -60.67
CA ASN A 14 -80.57 -29.01 -61.64
C ASN A 14 -81.75 -29.68 -60.93
N THR A 15 -82.98 -29.28 -61.26
CA THR A 15 -84.20 -29.90 -60.73
C THR A 15 -84.58 -31.16 -61.51
N LYS A 16 -85.05 -32.19 -60.79
CA LYS A 16 -85.55 -33.46 -61.35
C LYS A 16 -86.80 -33.91 -60.59
N PHE A 17 -87.68 -34.65 -61.25
CA PHE A 17 -88.88 -35.23 -60.63
C PHE A 17 -88.48 -36.15 -59.45
N ARG A 18 -88.97 -35.85 -58.24
CA ARG A 18 -88.55 -36.43 -56.94
C ARG A 18 -87.11 -36.07 -56.47
N GLY A 19 -86.71 -34.81 -56.63
CA GLY A 19 -85.47 -34.26 -56.04
C GLY A 19 -85.60 -33.90 -54.55
N TYR A 20 -84.50 -33.45 -53.95
CA TYR A 20 -84.52 -32.85 -52.60
C TYR A 20 -85.34 -31.55 -52.60
N ASP A 21 -85.85 -31.20 -51.42
CA ASP A 21 -86.53 -29.92 -51.19
C ASP A 21 -85.51 -28.78 -51.31
N GLU A 22 -85.80 -27.80 -52.15
CA GLU A 22 -84.92 -26.67 -52.43
C GLU A 22 -84.73 -25.78 -51.19
N ASP A 23 -85.78 -25.58 -50.39
CA ASP A 23 -85.73 -24.73 -49.19
C ASP A 23 -84.89 -25.38 -48.09
N GLU A 24 -85.04 -26.69 -47.88
CA GLU A 24 -84.21 -27.43 -46.91
C GLU A 24 -82.73 -27.47 -47.32
N VAL A 25 -82.45 -27.67 -48.60
CA VAL A 25 -81.06 -27.69 -49.12
C VAL A 25 -80.43 -26.31 -49.00
N ASN A 26 -81.14 -25.24 -49.37
CA ASN A 26 -80.62 -23.88 -49.25
C ASN A 26 -80.36 -23.50 -47.79
N GLY A 27 -81.26 -23.86 -46.86
CA GLY A 27 -81.03 -23.65 -45.42
C GLY A 27 -79.80 -24.40 -44.88
N PHE A 28 -79.57 -25.64 -45.34
CA PHE A 28 -78.35 -26.38 -45.00
C PHE A 28 -77.09 -25.74 -45.60
N LEU A 29 -77.15 -25.25 -46.84
CA LEU A 29 -76.01 -24.58 -47.51
C LEU A 29 -75.65 -23.24 -46.85
N GLU A 30 -76.63 -22.49 -46.34
CA GLU A 30 -76.37 -21.29 -45.53
C GLU A 30 -75.61 -21.63 -44.24
N GLN A 31 -76.02 -22.68 -43.53
CA GLN A 31 -75.34 -23.11 -42.33
C GLN A 31 -73.93 -23.64 -42.63
N LEU A 32 -73.79 -24.44 -43.68
CA LEU A 32 -72.49 -24.93 -44.15
C LEU A 32 -71.55 -23.78 -44.49
N MET A 33 -72.04 -22.76 -45.18
CA MET A 33 -71.27 -21.57 -45.55
C MET A 33 -70.75 -20.83 -44.32
N LYS A 34 -71.62 -20.61 -43.33
CA LYS A 34 -71.26 -19.94 -42.07
C LYS A 34 -70.21 -20.72 -41.28
N ASP A 35 -70.36 -22.04 -41.20
CA ASP A 35 -69.39 -22.90 -40.53
C ASP A 35 -68.07 -22.94 -41.29
N TYR A 36 -68.10 -22.96 -42.63
CA TYR A 36 -66.90 -22.91 -43.47
C TYR A 36 -66.14 -21.58 -43.34
N GLU A 37 -66.86 -20.45 -43.29
CA GLU A 37 -66.28 -19.13 -43.04
C GLU A 37 -65.62 -19.07 -41.66
N ASN A 38 -66.27 -19.60 -40.62
CA ASN A 38 -65.69 -19.70 -39.28
C ASN A 38 -64.40 -20.55 -39.25
N VAL A 39 -64.38 -21.67 -39.98
CA VAL A 39 -63.21 -22.54 -40.09
C VAL A 39 -62.06 -21.83 -40.80
N LEU A 40 -62.34 -21.14 -41.93
CA LEU A 40 -61.33 -20.39 -42.67
C LEU A 40 -60.72 -19.27 -41.82
N LYS A 41 -61.56 -18.49 -41.13
CA LYS A 41 -61.10 -17.44 -40.23
C LYS A 41 -60.23 -17.99 -39.10
N LYS A 42 -60.65 -19.10 -38.49
CA LYS A 42 -59.88 -19.76 -37.44
C LYS A 42 -58.54 -20.31 -37.97
N ASN A 43 -58.51 -20.81 -39.21
CA ASN A 43 -57.26 -21.25 -39.83
C ASN A 43 -56.31 -20.08 -40.07
N GLU A 44 -56.80 -18.95 -40.55
CA GLU A 44 -56.00 -17.73 -40.72
C GLU A 44 -55.44 -17.21 -39.38
N ASP A 45 -56.26 -17.19 -38.33
CA ASP A 45 -55.83 -16.81 -36.97
C ASP A 45 -54.77 -17.77 -36.42
N LEU A 46 -54.91 -19.08 -36.68
CA LEU A 46 -53.94 -20.10 -36.28
C LEU A 46 -52.63 -19.96 -37.06
N GLU A 47 -52.69 -19.79 -38.38
CA GLU A 47 -51.50 -19.57 -39.23
C GLU A 47 -50.73 -18.33 -38.79
N LYS A 48 -51.43 -17.24 -38.47
CA LYS A 48 -50.83 -16.04 -37.90
C LYS A 48 -50.16 -16.31 -36.55
N THR A 49 -50.83 -17.03 -35.67
CA THR A 49 -50.28 -17.37 -34.34
C THR A 49 -49.04 -18.26 -34.45
N VAL A 50 -49.04 -19.22 -35.40
CA VAL A 50 -47.88 -20.07 -35.69
C VAL A 50 -46.71 -19.21 -36.16
N SER A 51 -46.95 -18.33 -37.14
CA SER A 51 -45.92 -17.40 -37.65
C SER A 51 -45.34 -16.50 -36.55
N ASP A 52 -46.19 -15.91 -35.71
CA ASP A 52 -45.76 -15.07 -34.58
C ASP A 52 -44.92 -15.87 -33.57
N ASN A 53 -45.27 -17.13 -33.32
CA ASN A 53 -44.52 -18.01 -32.41
C ASN A 53 -43.18 -18.46 -33.01
N GLU A 54 -43.12 -18.73 -34.31
CA GLU A 54 -41.86 -19.04 -35.01
C GLU A 54 -40.87 -17.87 -34.90
N VAL A 55 -41.35 -16.63 -35.07
CA VAL A 55 -40.52 -15.42 -34.88
C VAL A 55 -40.04 -15.31 -33.42
N LYS A 56 -40.88 -15.59 -32.43
CA LYS A 56 -40.45 -15.59 -31.01
C LYS A 56 -39.41 -16.65 -30.72
N ILE A 57 -39.58 -17.87 -31.25
CA ILE A 57 -38.63 -18.96 -31.06
C ILE A 57 -37.27 -18.59 -31.65
N THR A 58 -37.24 -18.06 -32.88
CA THR A 58 -35.98 -17.60 -33.49
C THR A 58 -35.30 -16.49 -32.68
N HIS A 59 -36.07 -15.55 -32.13
CA HIS A 59 -35.54 -14.53 -31.23
C HIS A 59 -34.94 -15.12 -29.94
N PHE A 60 -35.64 -16.07 -29.31
CA PHE A 60 -35.14 -16.72 -28.09
C PHE A 60 -33.89 -17.55 -28.36
N ASN A 61 -33.82 -18.27 -29.47
CA ASN A 61 -32.63 -19.03 -29.86
C ASN A 61 -31.41 -18.10 -30.06
N LEU A 62 -31.62 -16.93 -30.67
CA LEU A 62 -30.55 -15.94 -30.81
C LEU A 62 -30.07 -15.39 -29.46
N ILE A 63 -31.00 -15.12 -28.54
CA ILE A 63 -30.66 -14.68 -27.17
C ILE A 63 -29.89 -15.78 -26.45
N GLU A 64 -30.33 -17.03 -26.54
CA GLU A 64 -29.67 -18.18 -25.93
C GLU A 64 -28.23 -18.33 -26.45
N GLU A 65 -28.04 -18.27 -27.77
CA GLU A 65 -26.71 -18.35 -28.38
C GLU A 65 -25.80 -17.19 -27.91
N THR A 66 -26.34 -15.98 -27.86
CA THR A 66 -25.61 -14.80 -27.41
C THR A 66 -25.23 -14.92 -25.93
N MET A 67 -26.17 -15.38 -25.10
CA MET A 67 -25.96 -15.57 -23.67
C MET A 67 -24.92 -16.66 -23.41
N GLN A 68 -24.97 -17.77 -24.16
CA GLN A 68 -23.97 -18.83 -24.07
C GLN A 68 -22.57 -18.33 -24.44
N LYS A 69 -22.45 -17.53 -25.51
CA LYS A 69 -21.19 -16.88 -25.89
C LYS A 69 -20.69 -15.92 -24.81
N SER A 70 -21.58 -15.10 -24.24
CA SER A 70 -21.22 -14.17 -23.15
C SER A 70 -20.74 -14.92 -21.89
N ILE A 71 -21.37 -16.04 -21.54
CA ILE A 71 -20.93 -16.88 -20.42
C ILE A 71 -19.54 -17.44 -20.68
N LEU A 72 -19.28 -17.93 -21.90
CA LEU A 72 -17.97 -18.46 -22.27
C LEU A 72 -16.88 -17.39 -22.17
N ILE A 73 -17.12 -16.20 -22.71
CA ILE A 73 -16.18 -15.07 -22.63
C ILE A 73 -15.95 -14.66 -21.17
N ALA A 74 -17.00 -14.63 -20.36
CA ALA A 74 -16.87 -14.31 -18.93
C ALA A 74 -16.04 -15.37 -18.18
N GLN A 75 -16.20 -16.65 -18.51
CA GLN A 75 -15.38 -17.73 -17.96
C GLN A 75 -13.91 -17.61 -18.37
N GLU A 76 -13.64 -17.38 -19.65
CA GLU A 76 -12.28 -17.20 -20.18
C GLU A 76 -11.60 -15.98 -19.51
N ALA A 77 -12.30 -14.85 -19.42
CA ALA A 77 -11.79 -13.67 -18.73
C ALA A 77 -11.51 -13.93 -17.24
N ALA A 78 -12.39 -14.68 -16.55
CA ALA A 78 -12.17 -15.05 -15.16
C ALA A 78 -10.96 -15.98 -14.98
N GLU A 79 -10.76 -16.94 -15.89
CA GLU A 79 -9.59 -17.82 -15.90
C GLU A 79 -8.29 -17.04 -16.17
N ASP A 80 -8.30 -16.10 -17.11
CA ASP A 80 -7.15 -15.25 -17.42
C ASP A 80 -6.77 -14.37 -16.23
N VAL A 81 -7.75 -13.73 -15.59
CA VAL A 81 -7.51 -12.94 -14.36
C VAL A 81 -6.93 -13.83 -13.26
N ARG A 82 -7.48 -15.02 -13.05
CA ARG A 82 -6.98 -15.97 -12.05
C ARG A 82 -5.55 -16.40 -12.35
N LYS A 83 -5.24 -16.72 -13.62
CA LYS A 83 -3.91 -17.15 -14.05
C LYS A 83 -2.87 -16.05 -13.86
N ASN A 84 -3.20 -14.82 -14.28
CA ASN A 84 -2.33 -13.66 -14.12
C ASN A 84 -2.08 -13.36 -12.63
N ALA A 85 -3.12 -13.37 -11.80
CA ALA A 85 -2.99 -13.15 -10.36
C ALA A 85 -2.09 -14.21 -9.68
N ILE A 86 -2.19 -15.48 -10.10
CA ILE A 86 -1.31 -16.55 -9.59
C ILE A 86 0.14 -16.33 -10.03
N GLN A 87 0.39 -15.94 -11.28
CA GLN A 87 1.73 -15.67 -11.76
C GLN A 87 2.36 -14.46 -11.06
N GLU A 88 1.60 -13.37 -10.93
CA GLU A 88 2.02 -12.16 -10.23
C GLU A 88 2.30 -12.44 -8.74
N SER A 89 1.41 -13.19 -8.08
CA SER A 89 1.62 -13.60 -6.69
C SER A 89 2.93 -14.38 -6.51
N LYS A 90 3.25 -15.31 -7.42
CA LYS A 90 4.52 -16.06 -7.38
C LYS A 90 5.72 -15.15 -7.57
N LEU A 91 5.63 -14.17 -8.47
CA LEU A 91 6.71 -13.20 -8.67
C LEU A 91 6.92 -12.33 -7.43
N ILE A 92 5.84 -11.83 -6.84
CA ILE A 92 5.90 -11.03 -5.60
C ILE A 92 6.55 -11.84 -4.47
N ILE A 93 6.15 -13.11 -4.28
CA ILE A 93 6.75 -13.97 -3.26
C ILE A 93 8.25 -14.18 -3.53
N SER A 94 8.62 -14.53 -4.76
CA SER A 94 10.02 -14.75 -5.13
C SER A 94 10.89 -13.50 -4.96
N GLU A 95 10.36 -12.32 -5.29
CA GLU A 95 11.07 -11.05 -5.11
C GLU A 95 11.17 -10.65 -3.64
N ALA A 96 10.12 -10.90 -2.85
CA ALA A 96 10.13 -10.69 -1.41
C ALA A 96 11.16 -11.60 -0.71
N GLU A 97 11.22 -12.88 -1.08
CA GLU A 97 12.21 -13.84 -0.58
C GLU A 97 13.63 -13.37 -0.89
N LYS A 98 13.90 -13.00 -2.16
CA LYS A 98 15.22 -12.51 -2.57
C LYS A 98 15.63 -11.22 -1.83
N ASN A 99 14.68 -10.32 -1.61
CA ASN A 99 14.93 -9.09 -0.85
C ASN A 99 15.19 -9.37 0.63
N ALA A 100 14.43 -10.29 1.23
CA ALA A 100 14.64 -10.73 2.61
C ALA A 100 16.03 -11.37 2.77
N ASP A 101 16.42 -12.26 1.86
CA ASP A 101 17.75 -12.88 1.86
C ASP A 101 18.86 -11.83 1.76
N ARG A 102 18.71 -10.84 0.88
CA ARG A 102 19.67 -9.74 0.76
C ARG A 102 19.76 -8.95 2.06
N LEU A 103 18.62 -8.58 2.65
CA LEU A 103 18.56 -7.82 3.90
C LEU A 103 19.25 -8.57 5.06
N VAL A 104 18.99 -9.88 5.18
CA VAL A 104 19.61 -10.72 6.21
C VAL A 104 21.12 -10.80 6.00
N ASN A 105 21.58 -11.00 4.76
CA ASN A 105 23.01 -11.04 4.46
C ASN A 105 23.71 -9.71 4.74
N ASP A 106 23.09 -8.59 4.38
CA ASP A 106 23.63 -7.24 4.66
C ASP A 106 23.70 -6.98 6.17
N ALA A 107 22.66 -7.34 6.92
CA ALA A 107 22.63 -7.23 8.38
C ALA A 107 23.71 -8.11 9.04
N LEU A 108 23.90 -9.34 8.56
CA LEU A 108 24.96 -10.24 9.05
C LEU A 108 26.35 -9.70 8.75
N ALA A 109 26.57 -9.13 7.56
CA ALA A 109 27.84 -8.50 7.19
C ALA A 109 28.15 -7.29 8.10
N GLN A 110 27.16 -6.44 8.36
CA GLN A 110 27.30 -5.32 9.28
C GLN A 110 27.58 -5.78 10.71
N ALA A 111 26.85 -6.79 11.20
CA ALA A 111 27.07 -7.36 12.54
C ALA A 111 28.50 -7.90 12.70
N ARG A 112 29.01 -8.61 11.69
CA ARG A 112 30.41 -9.08 11.68
C ARG A 112 31.40 -7.93 11.71
N LYS A 113 31.16 -6.87 10.92
CA LYS A 113 32.01 -5.68 10.90
C LYS A 113 32.06 -5.01 12.27
N ILE A 114 30.91 -4.80 12.90
CA ILE A 114 30.81 -4.21 14.25
C ILE A 114 31.52 -5.10 15.27
N ALA A 115 31.35 -6.43 15.19
CA ALA A 115 32.04 -7.35 16.10
C ALA A 115 33.57 -7.23 16.01
N LEU A 116 34.11 -7.12 14.79
CA LEU A 116 35.54 -6.90 14.56
C LEU A 116 36.00 -5.53 15.11
N GLU A 117 35.23 -4.47 14.86
CA GLU A 117 35.53 -3.13 15.39
C GLU A 117 35.56 -3.12 16.92
N VAL A 118 34.62 -3.82 17.57
CA VAL A 118 34.59 -3.99 19.03
C VAL A 118 35.83 -4.72 19.54
N GLU A 119 36.28 -5.76 18.85
CA GLU A 119 37.49 -6.50 19.23
C GLU A 119 38.75 -5.63 19.11
N VAL A 120 38.87 -4.87 18.02
CA VAL A 120 39.96 -3.90 17.81
C VAL A 120 39.95 -2.85 18.91
N LEU A 121 38.79 -2.26 19.21
CA LEU A 121 38.66 -1.24 20.25
C LEU A 121 39.01 -1.79 21.64
N LYS A 122 38.62 -3.03 21.94
CA LYS A 122 39.00 -3.72 23.19
C LYS A 122 40.51 -3.91 23.30
N LYS A 123 41.19 -4.27 22.21
CA LYS A 123 42.66 -4.38 22.16
C LYS A 123 43.31 -3.02 22.37
N GLN A 124 42.81 -1.97 21.70
CA GLN A 124 43.30 -0.59 21.87
C GLN A 124 43.11 -0.11 23.32
N SER A 125 41.96 -0.37 23.93
CA SER A 125 41.68 -0.03 25.32
C SER A 125 42.64 -0.73 26.31
N LYS A 126 42.95 -2.01 26.08
CA LYS A 126 43.97 -2.73 26.88
C LYS A 126 45.36 -2.10 26.75
N VAL A 127 45.77 -1.74 25.54
CA VAL A 127 47.07 -1.08 25.30
C VAL A 127 47.10 0.30 25.95
N PHE A 128 46.03 1.08 25.80
CA PHE A 128 45.89 2.39 26.43
C PHE A 128 45.98 2.29 27.95
N LYS A 129 45.24 1.35 28.57
CA LYS A 129 45.30 1.08 30.01
C LYS A 129 46.73 0.76 30.48
N SER A 130 47.44 -0.10 29.75
CA SER A 130 48.82 -0.46 30.07
C SER A 130 49.76 0.75 30.00
N ARG A 131 49.67 1.56 28.92
CA ARG A 131 50.46 2.78 28.76
C ARG A 131 50.16 3.82 29.82
N PHE A 132 48.89 4.01 30.15
CA PHE A 132 48.46 4.94 31.19
C PHE A 132 48.99 4.50 32.56
N LYS A 133 48.90 3.20 32.88
CA LYS A 133 49.45 2.65 34.11
C LYS A 133 50.96 2.90 34.22
N MET A 134 51.74 2.58 33.18
CA MET A 134 53.19 2.84 33.17
C MET A 134 53.52 4.33 33.33
N MET A 135 52.73 5.22 32.71
CA MET A 135 52.92 6.66 32.85
C MET A 135 52.68 7.12 34.29
N VAL A 136 51.61 6.66 34.94
CA VAL A 136 51.33 6.99 36.34
C VAL A 136 52.39 6.39 37.28
N GLU A 137 52.82 5.15 37.05
CA GLU A 137 53.91 4.52 37.82
C GLU A 137 55.21 5.31 37.70
N ALA A 138 55.59 5.75 36.49
CA ALA A 138 56.79 6.58 36.30
C ALA A 138 56.69 7.95 37.00
N GLN A 139 55.52 8.59 37.02
CA GLN A 139 55.29 9.83 37.77
C GLN A 139 55.34 9.61 39.28
N LEU A 140 54.81 8.47 39.75
CA LEU A 140 54.85 8.09 41.16
C LEU A 140 56.29 7.78 41.60
N ASP A 141 57.05 7.04 40.79
CA ASP A 141 58.47 6.77 41.03
C ASP A 141 59.27 8.07 41.11
N MET A 142 59.03 9.03 40.21
CA MET A 142 59.70 10.33 40.23
C MET A 142 59.43 11.12 41.53
N ILE A 143 58.24 11.02 42.11
CA ILE A 143 57.90 11.68 43.39
C ILE A 143 58.50 10.93 44.57
N ASN A 144 58.58 9.60 44.49
CA ASN A 144 59.11 8.76 45.55
C ASN A 144 60.65 8.71 45.58
N THR A 145 61.34 9.31 44.59
CA THR A 145 62.80 9.45 44.61
C THR A 145 63.21 10.39 45.76
N GLU A 146 64.23 9.98 46.52
CA GLU A 146 64.84 10.75 47.63
C GLU A 146 65.36 12.14 47.22
N ASP A 147 65.44 12.42 45.92
CA ASP A 147 65.76 13.74 45.35
C ASP A 147 64.83 14.85 45.88
N TRP A 148 63.55 14.55 46.13
CA TRP A 148 62.62 15.52 46.71
C TRP A 148 62.88 15.74 48.21
N ASP A 149 63.22 14.69 48.95
CA ASP A 149 63.60 14.80 50.36
C ASP A 149 64.91 15.58 50.52
N ASP A 150 65.86 15.44 49.59
CA ASP A 150 67.11 16.21 49.58
C ASP A 150 66.90 17.66 49.11
N LEU A 151 66.02 17.91 48.14
CA LEU A 151 65.67 19.26 47.71
C LEU A 151 64.94 20.04 48.82
N LEU A 152 64.07 19.37 49.59
CA LEU A 152 63.31 19.97 50.69
C LEU A 152 64.14 20.14 51.99
N LYS A 153 65.31 19.49 52.12
CA LYS A 153 66.24 19.71 53.24
C LYS A 153 66.97 21.05 53.18
N TYR A 154 67.06 21.67 52.01
CA TYR A 154 67.56 23.04 51.89
C TYR A 154 66.45 24.03 52.24
N GLU A 155 66.24 24.27 53.54
CA GLU A 155 65.65 25.54 53.98
C GLU A 155 66.64 26.64 53.58
N LEU A 156 66.30 27.46 52.57
CA LEU A 156 67.04 28.69 52.31
C LEU A 156 66.94 29.56 53.57
N ASP A 157 68.09 29.94 54.13
CA ASP A 157 68.17 30.92 55.20
C ASP A 157 67.69 32.29 54.67
N THR A 158 66.39 32.55 54.80
CA THR A 158 65.74 33.79 54.38
C THR A 158 66.06 34.97 55.30
N SER A 159 66.85 34.77 56.36
CA SER A 159 67.23 35.85 57.29
C SER A 159 67.92 37.02 56.58
N SER A 160 68.68 36.74 55.51
CA SER A 160 69.35 37.74 54.70
C SER A 160 68.42 38.50 53.74
N VAL A 161 67.25 37.94 53.41
CA VAL A 161 66.22 38.59 52.58
C VAL A 161 65.24 39.37 53.46
N GLU A 162 64.91 38.85 54.65
CA GLU A 162 64.10 39.55 55.66
C GLU A 162 64.81 40.81 56.18
N SER A 163 66.13 40.77 56.42
CA SER A 163 66.89 41.96 56.84
C SER A 163 66.97 43.06 55.76
N VAL A 164 66.91 42.68 54.48
CA VAL A 164 66.93 43.64 53.36
C VAL A 164 65.54 44.24 53.15
N ALA A 165 64.48 43.45 53.30
CA ALA A 165 63.10 43.94 53.25
C ALA A 165 62.80 44.91 54.41
N GLU A 166 63.35 44.70 55.61
CA GLU A 166 63.20 45.62 56.74
C GLU A 166 64.01 46.92 56.60
N GLN A 167 65.10 46.93 55.81
CA GLN A 167 65.93 48.13 55.57
C GLN A 167 65.39 49.04 54.44
N GLU A 168 64.56 48.53 53.53
CA GLU A 168 63.96 49.30 52.43
C GLU A 168 62.55 49.86 52.72
N LEU A 169 62.00 49.59 53.91
CA LEU A 169 60.70 50.11 54.38
C LEU A 169 60.85 51.35 55.29
N ASP A 170 61.63 52.35 54.87
CA ASP A 170 61.47 53.73 55.34
C ASP A 170 60.46 54.45 54.42
N ILE A 171 59.20 53.99 54.48
CA ILE A 171 58.09 54.69 53.84
C ILE A 171 57.68 55.80 54.82
N PRO A 172 57.77 57.09 54.43
CA PRO A 172 57.30 58.18 55.26
C PRO A 172 55.82 57.98 55.58
N ASN A 173 55.49 58.07 56.87
CA ASN A 173 54.15 57.97 57.41
C ASN A 173 53.14 58.80 56.60
N VAL A 174 52.18 58.15 55.93
CA VAL A 174 51.15 58.82 55.11
C VAL A 174 50.00 59.37 55.96
N ASP A 175 50.02 59.18 57.29
CA ASP A 175 48.97 59.70 58.20
C ASP A 175 49.02 61.21 58.48
N SER A 176 49.91 61.99 57.83
CA SER A 176 49.95 63.46 57.99
C SER A 176 49.54 64.25 56.74
N LEU A 177 49.02 63.61 55.69
CA LEU A 177 48.55 64.29 54.47
C LEU A 177 47.02 64.47 54.37
N ASP A 178 46.26 63.89 55.30
CA ASP A 178 44.79 63.99 55.31
C ASP A 178 44.25 65.24 56.04
N GLU A 179 45.02 65.91 56.91
CA GLU A 179 44.54 67.12 57.60
C GLU A 179 44.64 68.42 56.77
N GLU A 180 45.48 68.46 55.73
CA GLU A 180 45.65 69.66 54.88
C GLU A 180 44.69 69.69 53.67
N LEU A 181 44.14 68.53 53.28
CA LEU A 181 43.11 68.42 52.23
C LEU A 181 41.69 68.63 52.74
N VAL A 182 41.45 68.47 54.05
CA VAL A 182 40.13 68.73 54.67
C VAL A 182 39.89 70.23 54.87
N LYS A 183 40.91 71.04 55.19
CA LYS A 183 40.76 72.50 55.36
C LYS A 183 40.56 73.30 54.06
N LYS A 184 40.93 72.77 52.89
CA LYS A 184 40.67 73.43 51.60
C LYS A 184 39.28 73.19 51.02
N LYS A 185 38.44 72.39 51.68
CA LYS A 185 37.06 72.09 51.26
C LYS A 185 35.97 72.87 52.00
N GLU A 186 36.32 73.70 52.99
CA GLU A 186 35.35 74.50 53.77
C GLU A 186 35.33 76.01 53.44
N GLU A 187 36.11 76.49 52.45
CA GLU A 187 36.06 77.88 51.98
C GLU A 187 35.73 78.04 50.47
N ALA A 188 35.04 77.05 49.87
CA ALA A 188 34.52 77.14 48.49
C ALA A 188 33.05 76.71 48.40
#